data_AF-A0A651HWF0-F1
#
_entry.id   AF-A0A651HWF0-F1
#
_cell.length_a   1.000
_cell.length_b   1.000
_cell.length_c   1.000
_cell.angle_alpha   90.00
_cell.angle_beta   90.00
_cell.angle_gamma   90.00
#
_symmetry.space_group_name_H-M   'P 1'
#
loop_
_entity.id
_entity.type
_entity.pdbx_description
1 polymer ?
#
loop_
_entity_poly.entity_id
_entity_poly.type
_entity_poly.pdbx_seq_one_letter_code
_entity_poly.pdbx_strand_id
1 'polypeptide(L)'
;MLFNMRSVYLYFFLFAFSAVTMAQEVEIQVVPEVQGQFVNYHVKVGGFENMVGAQGTFEWDPDSIDFFEVSYIALPGMNSNNFNLTQADSGRLVYLWFGVGSGFTLEACETLFTFRFRILKGVAELRQRQEGLLAVEFTNSDFEQVGVTTFMVEECVYSSVENPSVYSKKVSFFPNPVRAGELIHLKFNGETGPNTIELFDPLGRSFLLHAINTSNGIAFPIPAQLPSGIYRLRLNQPGNALYSLIIIN
;
A
#
# COMPACT_ATOMS: atom_id res chain seq x y z
N MET A 1 69.48 -8.15 -30.99
CA MET A 1 68.76 -8.00 -29.70
C MET A 1 67.43 -7.32 -30.03
N LEU A 2 66.35 -8.09 -30.12
CA LEU A 2 65.04 -7.67 -30.62
C LEU A 2 64.25 -6.95 -29.51
N PHE A 3 63.77 -5.75 -29.79
CA PHE A 3 62.88 -4.97 -28.91
C PHE A 3 61.46 -5.56 -28.94
N ASN A 4 60.93 -5.85 -27.76
CA ASN A 4 59.68 -6.57 -27.53
C ASN A 4 58.51 -5.57 -27.40
N MET A 5 57.56 -5.60 -28.34
CA MET A 5 56.30 -4.84 -28.29
C MET A 5 55.36 -5.46 -27.24
N ARG A 6 55.01 -4.73 -26.19
CA ARG A 6 53.93 -5.12 -25.27
C ARG A 6 52.59 -4.59 -25.77
N SER A 7 51.66 -5.50 -26.03
CA SER A 7 50.26 -5.25 -26.40
C SER A 7 49.52 -4.40 -25.36
N VAL A 8 48.81 -3.38 -25.84
CA VAL A 8 47.85 -2.59 -25.07
C VAL A 8 46.49 -3.29 -25.16
N TYR A 9 45.97 -3.79 -24.04
CA TYR A 9 44.59 -4.29 -23.96
C TYR A 9 43.64 -3.13 -23.67
N LEU A 10 42.79 -2.80 -24.63
CA LEU A 10 41.73 -1.80 -24.49
C LEU A 10 40.51 -2.49 -23.83
N TYR A 11 40.30 -2.28 -22.53
CA TYR A 11 39.09 -2.75 -21.85
C TYR A 11 37.94 -1.78 -22.13
N PHE A 12 37.02 -2.17 -23.02
CA PHE A 12 35.73 -1.52 -23.16
C PHE A 12 34.85 -1.95 -21.98
N PHE A 13 34.78 -1.13 -20.93
CA PHE A 13 33.79 -1.29 -19.87
C PHE A 13 32.43 -0.88 -20.43
N LEU A 14 31.66 -1.85 -20.93
CA LEU A 14 30.22 -1.70 -21.12
C LEU A 14 29.59 -1.56 -19.73
N PHE A 15 29.38 -0.32 -19.29
CA PHE A 15 28.41 -0.04 -18.24
C PHE A 15 27.04 -0.41 -18.79
N ALA A 16 26.59 -1.64 -18.54
CA ALA A 16 25.19 -1.98 -18.63
C ALA A 16 24.49 -1.19 -17.53
N PHE A 17 23.93 -0.04 -17.89
CA PHE A 17 22.99 0.67 -17.04
C PHE A 17 21.74 -0.21 -17.00
N SER A 18 21.65 -1.11 -16.02
CA SER A 18 20.43 -1.84 -15.74
C SER A 18 19.38 -0.80 -15.36
N ALA A 19 18.50 -0.44 -16.29
CA ALA A 19 17.28 0.25 -15.95
C ALA A 19 16.53 -0.68 -14.99
N VAL A 20 16.47 -0.30 -13.71
CA VAL A 20 15.59 -0.96 -12.76
C VAL A 20 14.18 -0.62 -13.24
N THR A 21 13.52 -1.57 -13.90
CA THR A 21 12.08 -1.47 -14.16
C THR A 21 11.42 -1.43 -12.79
N MET A 22 10.80 -0.30 -12.45
CA MET A 22 9.93 -0.24 -11.27
C MET A 22 8.78 -1.21 -11.54
N ALA A 23 8.69 -2.30 -10.79
CA ALA A 23 7.53 -3.16 -10.84
C ALA A 23 6.30 -2.33 -10.46
N GLN A 24 5.22 -2.44 -11.23
CA GLN A 24 3.96 -1.76 -10.92
C GLN A 24 3.41 -2.28 -9.59
N GLU A 25 2.87 -1.38 -8.78
CA GLU A 25 2.27 -1.69 -7.48
C GLU A 25 0.89 -1.03 -7.39
N VAL A 26 -0.09 -1.79 -6.89
CA VAL A 26 -1.43 -1.32 -6.57
C VAL A 26 -1.56 -1.20 -5.06
N GLU A 27 -1.96 -0.02 -4.61
CA GLU A 27 -2.29 0.20 -3.21
C GLU A 27 -3.81 0.08 -3.01
N ILE A 28 -4.24 -0.76 -2.08
CA ILE A 28 -5.63 -0.84 -1.61
C ILE A 28 -5.75 -0.09 -0.28
N GLN A 29 -6.73 0.79 -0.19
CA GLN A 29 -7.10 1.48 1.05
C GLN A 29 -8.55 1.20 1.39
N VAL A 30 -8.79 0.55 2.52
CA VAL A 30 -10.13 0.25 3.04
C VAL A 30 -10.57 1.38 3.97
N VAL A 31 -11.58 2.14 3.55
CA VAL A 31 -12.09 3.30 4.28
C VAL A 31 -13.48 3.02 4.84
N PRO A 32 -13.64 2.83 6.16
CA PRO A 32 -14.95 2.61 6.78
C PRO A 32 -15.74 3.92 6.94
N GLU A 33 -17.02 3.89 6.61
CA GLU A 33 -17.96 4.99 6.83
C GLU A 33 -19.20 4.45 7.55
N VAL A 34 -19.46 4.92 8.77
CA VAL A 34 -20.62 4.49 9.56
C VAL A 34 -21.85 5.30 9.18
N GLN A 35 -22.92 4.61 8.78
CA GLN A 35 -24.21 5.19 8.42
C GLN A 35 -25.35 4.50 9.18
N GLY A 36 -25.65 5.01 10.38
CA GLY A 36 -26.66 4.44 11.26
C GLY A 36 -26.25 3.03 11.73
N GLN A 37 -27.05 2.02 11.37
CA GLN A 37 -26.78 0.61 11.73
C GLN A 37 -25.87 -0.12 10.74
N PHE A 38 -25.35 0.58 9.73
CA PHE A 38 -24.49 0.02 8.71
C PHE A 38 -23.11 0.67 8.74
N VAL A 39 -22.11 -0.06 8.26
CA VAL A 39 -20.81 0.47 7.87
C VAL A 39 -20.57 0.16 6.39
N ASN A 40 -20.20 1.18 5.62
CA ASN A 40 -19.75 1.05 4.24
C ASN A 40 -18.21 1.02 4.25
N TYR A 41 -17.61 -0.07 3.78
CA TYR A 41 -16.18 -0.11 3.52
C TYR A 41 -15.93 0.24 2.06
N HIS A 42 -15.42 1.44 1.83
CA HIS A 42 -14.96 1.86 0.51
C HIS A 42 -13.55 1.30 0.29
N VAL A 43 -13.45 0.32 -0.59
CA VAL A 43 -12.17 -0.22 -1.06
C VAL A 43 -11.69 0.71 -2.16
N LYS A 44 -10.73 1.57 -1.83
CA LYS A 44 -10.14 2.54 -2.75
C LYS A 44 -8.79 2.06 -3.24
N VAL A 45 -8.38 2.54 -4.40
CA VAL A 45 -7.13 2.13 -5.03
C VAL A 45 -6.22 3.31 -5.35
N GLY A 46 -4.94 3.02 -5.52
CA GLY A 46 -4.04 3.86 -6.30
C GLY A 46 -2.97 3.02 -7.00
N GLY A 47 -2.42 3.55 -8.10
CA GLY A 47 -1.51 2.80 -8.97
C GLY A 47 -2.23 1.78 -9.85
N PHE A 48 -3.58 1.86 -9.87
CA PHE A 48 -4.47 1.00 -10.61
C PHE A 48 -4.49 1.42 -12.08
N GLU A 49 -3.48 0.99 -12.84
CA GLU A 49 -3.31 1.38 -14.24
C GLU A 49 -3.33 0.15 -15.15
N ASN A 50 -4.18 0.18 -16.18
CA ASN A 50 -4.27 -0.85 -17.23
C ASN A 50 -4.53 -2.27 -16.70
N MET A 51 -5.39 -2.43 -15.69
CA MET A 51 -5.70 -3.73 -15.10
C MET A 51 -6.64 -4.56 -15.99
N VAL A 52 -6.33 -5.85 -16.15
CA VAL A 52 -7.16 -6.83 -16.90
C VAL A 52 -7.57 -8.02 -16.04
N GLY A 53 -7.04 -8.15 -14.82
CA GLY A 53 -7.42 -9.22 -13.89
C GLY A 53 -7.40 -8.73 -12.46
N ALA A 54 -8.36 -9.19 -11.67
CA ALA A 54 -8.42 -8.95 -10.24
C ALA A 54 -9.04 -10.16 -9.55
N GLN A 55 -8.36 -10.69 -8.53
CA GLN A 55 -8.93 -11.67 -7.62
C GLN A 55 -8.54 -11.37 -6.19
N GLY A 56 -9.27 -11.95 -5.24
CA GLY A 56 -8.86 -11.91 -3.85
C GLY A 56 -9.95 -12.34 -2.90
N THR A 57 -9.61 -12.25 -1.62
CA THR A 57 -10.48 -12.62 -0.51
C THR A 57 -10.48 -11.49 0.51
N PHE A 58 -11.68 -10.99 0.82
CA PHE A 58 -11.92 -10.17 2.00
C PHE A 58 -12.39 -11.04 3.16
N GLU A 59 -11.87 -10.76 4.35
CA GLU A 59 -12.17 -11.46 5.59
C GLU A 59 -12.56 -10.47 6.69
N TRP A 60 -13.50 -10.86 7.55
CA TRP A 60 -13.93 -10.06 8.70
C TRP A 60 -14.35 -10.97 9.85
N ASP A 61 -14.61 -10.38 11.02
CA ASP A 61 -15.22 -11.08 12.15
C ASP A 61 -16.76 -11.11 12.00
N PRO A 62 -17.37 -12.27 11.71
CA PRO A 62 -18.82 -12.38 11.49
C PRO A 62 -19.64 -12.15 12.77
N ASP A 63 -19.02 -12.21 13.95
CA ASP A 63 -19.69 -11.86 15.22
C ASP A 63 -19.79 -10.35 15.44
N SER A 64 -19.05 -9.55 14.67
CA SER A 64 -18.96 -8.10 14.82
C SER A 64 -19.72 -7.35 13.73
N ILE A 65 -19.61 -7.79 12.47
CA ILE A 65 -20.32 -7.23 11.31
C ILE A 65 -20.89 -8.35 10.43
N ASP A 66 -22.06 -8.09 9.83
CA ASP A 66 -22.81 -9.03 9.00
C ASP A 66 -22.92 -8.51 7.57
N PHE A 67 -22.50 -9.29 6.57
CA PHE A 67 -22.46 -8.84 5.18
C PHE A 67 -23.86 -8.57 4.66
N PHE A 68 -24.08 -7.37 4.09
CA PHE A 68 -25.37 -6.97 3.57
C PHE A 68 -25.41 -6.97 2.05
N GLU A 69 -24.51 -6.21 1.40
CA GLU A 69 -24.46 -6.13 -0.06
C GLU A 69 -23.10 -5.62 -0.56
N VAL A 70 -22.82 -5.86 -1.85
CA VAL A 70 -21.88 -5.04 -2.61
C VAL A 70 -22.67 -3.86 -3.18
N SER A 71 -22.44 -2.65 -2.67
CA SER A 71 -23.26 -1.47 -3.00
C SER A 71 -22.71 -0.64 -4.17
N TYR A 72 -21.41 -0.78 -4.48
CA TYR A 72 -20.76 -0.10 -5.59
C TYR A 72 -19.64 -0.95 -6.20
N ILE A 73 -19.52 -0.91 -7.53
CA ILE A 73 -18.50 -1.62 -8.31
C ILE A 73 -18.06 -0.70 -9.45
N ALA A 74 -16.76 -0.39 -9.54
CA ALA A 74 -16.23 0.44 -10.62
C ALA A 74 -15.86 -0.36 -11.88
N LEU A 75 -15.54 -1.66 -11.73
CA LEU A 75 -14.97 -2.45 -12.81
C LEU A 75 -16.00 -2.78 -13.91
N PRO A 76 -15.68 -2.55 -15.20
CA PRO A 76 -16.59 -2.83 -16.30
C PRO A 76 -17.00 -4.31 -16.34
N GLY A 77 -18.29 -4.55 -16.55
CA GLY A 77 -18.86 -5.89 -16.66
C GLY A 77 -18.93 -6.68 -15.34
N MET A 78 -18.35 -6.16 -14.25
CA MET A 78 -18.44 -6.78 -12.94
C MET A 78 -19.78 -6.43 -12.27
N ASN A 79 -20.37 -7.42 -11.60
CA ASN A 79 -21.60 -7.26 -10.82
C ASN A 79 -21.56 -8.19 -9.59
N SER A 80 -22.65 -8.28 -8.84
CA SER A 80 -22.74 -9.11 -7.62
C SER A 80 -22.38 -10.59 -7.86
N ASN A 81 -22.56 -11.13 -9.07
CA ASN A 81 -22.22 -12.53 -9.38
C ASN A 81 -20.71 -12.79 -9.43
N ASN A 82 -19.88 -11.74 -9.53
CA ASN A 82 -18.43 -11.84 -9.46
C ASN A 82 -17.91 -12.01 -8.02
N PHE A 83 -18.81 -11.94 -7.03
CA PHE A 83 -18.51 -12.13 -5.63
C PHE A 83 -19.12 -13.45 -5.16
N ASN A 84 -18.27 -14.38 -4.75
CA ASN A 84 -18.70 -15.61 -4.12
C ASN A 84 -19.01 -15.33 -2.64
N LEU A 85 -20.30 -15.30 -2.32
CA LEU A 85 -20.85 -15.01 -1.00
C LEU A 85 -21.20 -16.27 -0.19
N THR A 86 -20.87 -17.46 -0.68
CA THR A 86 -21.23 -18.74 0.00
C THR A 86 -20.59 -18.90 1.39
N GLN A 87 -19.55 -18.12 1.69
CA GLN A 87 -18.85 -18.11 2.97
C GLN A 87 -19.03 -16.79 3.73
N ALA A 88 -19.99 -15.93 3.33
CA ALA A 88 -20.21 -14.64 3.97
C ALA A 88 -20.61 -14.80 5.45
N ASP A 89 -21.48 -15.77 5.77
CA ASP A 89 -21.86 -16.10 7.15
C ASP A 89 -20.68 -16.56 8.02
N SER A 90 -19.58 -16.99 7.38
CA SER A 90 -18.33 -17.38 8.04
C SER A 90 -17.24 -16.30 7.98
N GLY A 91 -17.59 -15.06 7.63
CA GLY A 91 -16.64 -13.95 7.62
C GLY A 91 -15.76 -13.88 6.39
N ARG A 92 -16.20 -14.41 5.24
CA ARG A 92 -15.39 -14.45 4.02
C ARG A 92 -16.18 -14.16 2.74
N LEU A 93 -15.58 -13.35 1.87
CA LEU A 93 -16.05 -13.08 0.52
C LEU A 93 -14.87 -13.21 -0.46
N VAL A 94 -15.07 -13.95 -1.54
CA VAL A 94 -14.07 -14.10 -2.63
C VAL A 94 -14.58 -13.36 -3.85
N TYR A 95 -13.72 -12.64 -4.55
CA TYR A 95 -14.08 -12.00 -5.82
C TYR A 95 -13.15 -12.44 -6.95
N LEU A 96 -13.70 -12.40 -8.17
CA LEU A 96 -12.96 -12.67 -9.39
C LEU A 96 -13.49 -11.82 -10.54
N TRP A 97 -12.59 -11.11 -11.19
CA TRP A 97 -12.86 -10.28 -12.36
C TRP A 97 -11.80 -10.48 -13.42
N PHE A 98 -12.25 -10.50 -14.67
CA PHE A 98 -11.42 -10.46 -15.85
C PHE A 98 -11.95 -9.38 -16.78
N GLY A 99 -11.06 -8.46 -17.16
CA GLY A 99 -11.29 -7.44 -18.16
C GLY A 99 -10.95 -7.92 -19.57
N VAL A 100 -11.08 -7.02 -20.54
CA VAL A 100 -10.70 -7.22 -21.93
C VAL A 100 -10.02 -5.97 -22.48
N GLY A 101 -9.25 -6.13 -23.56
CA GLY A 101 -8.66 -4.99 -24.28
C GLY A 101 -7.43 -4.42 -23.56
N SER A 102 -7.30 -3.09 -23.55
CA SER A 102 -6.13 -2.36 -23.04
C SER A 102 -6.04 -2.28 -21.51
N GLY A 103 -6.93 -2.96 -20.79
CA GLY A 103 -7.07 -2.81 -19.35
C GLY A 103 -7.89 -1.60 -18.92
N PHE A 104 -8.16 -1.54 -17.63
CA PHE A 104 -8.96 -0.51 -16.98
C PHE A 104 -8.13 0.22 -15.93
N THR A 105 -8.28 1.54 -15.87
CA THR A 105 -7.55 2.44 -14.98
C THR A 105 -8.52 3.17 -14.08
N LEU A 106 -8.14 3.31 -12.82
CA LEU A 106 -8.86 4.11 -11.83
C LEU A 106 -7.89 5.15 -11.28
N GLU A 107 -8.41 6.36 -11.11
CA GLU A 107 -7.62 7.44 -10.52
C GLU A 107 -7.31 7.14 -9.05
N ALA A 108 -6.28 7.80 -8.54
CA ALA A 108 -5.93 7.74 -7.13
C ALA A 108 -7.14 8.04 -6.21
N CYS A 109 -7.34 7.18 -5.20
CA CYS A 109 -8.44 7.25 -4.25
C CYS A 109 -9.85 7.06 -4.81
N GLU A 110 -9.97 6.64 -6.08
CA GLU A 110 -11.25 6.15 -6.59
C GLU A 110 -11.64 4.83 -5.92
N THR A 111 -12.94 4.67 -5.75
CA THR A 111 -13.49 3.48 -5.08
C THR A 111 -13.58 2.36 -6.10
N LEU A 112 -12.92 1.24 -5.84
CA LEU A 112 -13.01 0.02 -6.61
C LEU A 112 -14.30 -0.74 -6.29
N PHE A 113 -14.53 -0.98 -4.99
CA PHE A 113 -15.73 -1.62 -4.45
C PHE A 113 -16.24 -0.87 -3.23
N THR A 114 -17.54 -0.88 -3.00
CA THR A 114 -18.08 -0.61 -1.65
C THR A 114 -18.80 -1.84 -1.15
N PHE A 115 -18.40 -2.32 0.01
CA PHE A 115 -19.09 -3.38 0.73
C PHE A 115 -19.86 -2.77 1.89
N ARG A 116 -21.13 -3.13 2.01
CA ARG A 116 -21.97 -2.68 3.11
C ARG A 116 -22.22 -3.82 4.06
N PHE A 117 -22.05 -3.55 5.35
CA PHE A 117 -22.28 -4.50 6.42
C PHE A 117 -23.24 -3.91 7.45
N ARG A 118 -24.09 -4.76 8.05
CA ARG A 118 -24.82 -4.42 9.26
C ARG A 118 -23.89 -4.54 10.46
N ILE A 119 -23.93 -3.56 11.36
CA ILE A 119 -23.14 -3.56 12.59
C ILE A 119 -23.88 -4.40 13.64
N LEU A 120 -23.21 -5.43 14.18
CA LEU A 120 -23.74 -6.27 15.27
C LEU A 120 -23.22 -5.83 16.63
N LYS A 121 -21.89 -5.62 16.73
CA LYS A 121 -21.20 -5.22 17.97
C LYS A 121 -20.37 -3.94 17.81
N GLY A 122 -19.87 -3.66 16.61
CA GLY A 122 -19.06 -2.49 16.32
C GLY A 122 -18.48 -2.54 14.90
N VAL A 123 -17.75 -1.49 14.50
CA VAL A 123 -16.98 -1.50 13.25
C VAL A 123 -15.83 -2.48 13.41
N ALA A 124 -15.79 -3.50 12.55
CA ALA A 124 -14.73 -4.50 12.54
C ALA A 124 -13.67 -4.16 11.48
N GLU A 125 -12.57 -4.90 11.51
CA GLU A 125 -11.62 -4.88 10.40
C GLU A 125 -12.22 -5.60 9.20
N LEU A 126 -12.03 -5.03 8.00
CA LEU A 126 -12.25 -5.73 6.73
C LEU A 126 -10.87 -5.96 6.09
N ARG A 127 -10.36 -7.18 6.22
CA ARG A 127 -9.00 -7.53 5.87
C ARG A 127 -8.93 -8.13 4.47
N GLN A 128 -8.06 -7.57 3.63
CA GLN A 128 -7.68 -8.22 2.38
C GLN A 128 -6.63 -9.30 2.63
N ARG A 129 -6.86 -10.52 2.17
CA ARG A 129 -5.90 -11.62 2.27
C ARG A 129 -4.68 -11.37 1.38
N GLN A 130 -3.50 -11.33 1.98
CA GLN A 130 -2.22 -11.06 1.28
C GLN A 130 -1.50 -12.33 0.79
N GLU A 131 -1.75 -13.48 1.44
CA GLU A 131 -1.00 -14.71 1.16
C GLU A 131 -1.90 -15.96 1.20
N GLY A 132 -1.40 -17.05 0.62
CA GLY A 132 -2.09 -18.33 0.53
C GLY A 132 -3.10 -18.40 -0.61
N LEU A 133 -4.01 -19.37 -0.53
CA LEU A 133 -5.00 -19.59 -1.58
C LEU A 133 -5.95 -18.38 -1.69
N LEU A 134 -6.18 -17.94 -2.93
CA LEU A 134 -7.06 -16.82 -3.26
C LEU A 134 -6.64 -15.52 -2.54
N ALA A 135 -5.33 -15.33 -2.39
CA ALA A 135 -4.76 -14.05 -2.01
C ALA A 135 -5.09 -12.98 -3.06
N VAL A 136 -4.96 -11.72 -2.64
CA VAL A 136 -5.12 -10.58 -3.54
C VAL A 136 -4.11 -10.63 -4.66
N GLU A 137 -4.61 -10.55 -5.89
CA GLU A 137 -3.78 -10.48 -7.07
C GLU A 137 -4.44 -9.57 -8.10
N PHE A 138 -3.63 -8.74 -8.73
CA PHE A 138 -4.01 -7.96 -9.90
C PHE A 138 -3.08 -8.32 -11.05
N THR A 139 -3.62 -8.24 -12.26
CA THR A 139 -2.88 -8.49 -13.50
C THR A 139 -3.07 -7.31 -14.44
N ASN A 140 -1.98 -6.76 -14.97
CA ASN A 140 -2.02 -5.66 -15.93
C ASN A 140 -2.20 -6.15 -17.38
N SER A 141 -2.38 -5.23 -18.32
CA SER A 141 -2.60 -5.52 -19.74
C SER A 141 -1.44 -6.21 -20.44
N ASP A 142 -0.25 -6.20 -19.84
CA ASP A 142 0.92 -6.95 -20.29
C ASP A 142 0.93 -8.40 -19.75
N PHE A 143 -0.14 -8.80 -19.05
CA PHE A 143 -0.32 -10.09 -18.37
C PHE A 143 0.69 -10.33 -17.24
N GLU A 144 1.21 -9.25 -16.67
CA GLU A 144 2.11 -9.31 -15.52
C GLU A 144 1.30 -9.16 -14.22
N GLN A 145 1.65 -9.97 -13.22
CA GLN A 145 1.14 -9.79 -11.86
C GLN A 145 1.79 -8.56 -11.24
N VAL A 146 0.98 -7.66 -10.70
CA VAL A 146 1.44 -6.43 -10.05
C VAL A 146 1.51 -6.62 -8.54
N GLY A 147 2.43 -5.91 -7.89
CA GLY A 147 2.53 -5.90 -6.43
C GLY A 147 1.27 -5.32 -5.80
N VAL A 148 0.92 -5.75 -4.59
CA VAL A 148 -0.24 -5.23 -3.86
C VAL A 148 0.16 -4.91 -2.43
N THR A 149 -0.20 -3.71 -1.98
CA THR A 149 -0.14 -3.35 -0.56
C THR A 149 -1.53 -2.93 -0.10
N THR A 150 -1.95 -3.32 1.10
CA THR A 150 -3.27 -2.97 1.65
C THR A 150 -3.15 -2.27 2.99
N PHE A 151 -3.98 -1.25 3.19
CA PHE A 151 -4.14 -0.55 4.46
C PHE A 151 -5.62 -0.34 4.78
N MET A 152 -5.99 -0.38 6.05
CA MET A 152 -7.25 0.21 6.51
C MET A 152 -6.97 1.63 7.02
N VAL A 153 -7.75 2.63 6.60
CA VAL A 153 -7.49 4.04 6.94
C VAL A 153 -8.79 4.82 7.11
N GLU A 154 -8.77 5.88 7.91
CA GLU A 154 -9.95 6.75 8.13
C GLU A 154 -10.30 7.58 6.89
N GLU A 155 -9.29 7.98 6.12
CA GLU A 155 -9.43 8.71 4.86
C GLU A 155 -8.41 8.19 3.85
N CYS A 156 -8.79 8.14 2.58
CA CYS A 156 -7.85 7.72 1.54
C CYS A 156 -6.77 8.76 1.32
N VAL A 157 -5.53 8.32 1.37
CA VAL A 157 -4.37 9.15 1.08
C VAL A 157 -3.49 8.41 0.10
N TYR A 158 -3.40 8.91 -1.13
CA TYR A 158 -2.53 8.34 -2.15
C TYR A 158 -1.54 9.39 -2.62
N SER A 159 -0.25 9.13 -2.44
CA SER A 159 0.81 9.92 -3.07
C SER A 159 1.10 9.32 -4.44
N SER A 160 0.50 9.86 -5.50
CA SER A 160 0.77 9.38 -6.86
C SER A 160 2.25 9.54 -7.21
N VAL A 161 2.79 8.64 -8.04
CA VAL A 161 4.17 8.75 -8.56
C VAL A 161 4.31 9.90 -9.56
N GLU A 162 3.20 10.39 -10.15
CA GLU A 162 3.19 11.59 -11.00
C GLU A 162 3.21 12.91 -10.24
N ASN A 163 2.72 12.90 -9.00
CA ASN A 163 2.93 13.97 -8.06
C ASN A 163 3.30 13.34 -6.72
N PRO A 164 4.53 12.78 -6.62
CA PRO A 164 5.09 12.60 -5.32
C PRO A 164 5.14 14.05 -4.88
N SER A 165 4.28 14.44 -3.93
CA SER A 165 4.46 15.69 -3.21
C SER A 165 5.98 15.82 -3.08
N VAL A 166 6.54 16.91 -3.61
CA VAL A 166 7.95 17.19 -3.96
C VAL A 166 8.92 16.94 -2.77
N TYR A 167 8.82 15.80 -2.13
CA TYR A 167 8.94 15.59 -0.69
C TYR A 167 9.24 14.11 -0.41
N SER A 168 8.65 13.14 -1.13
CA SER A 168 9.13 11.73 -1.07
C SER A 168 10.55 11.56 -1.65
N LYS A 169 11.02 12.53 -2.45
CA LYS A 169 12.44 12.68 -2.87
C LYS A 169 13.31 13.51 -1.91
N LYS A 170 12.73 14.15 -0.90
CA LYS A 170 13.46 15.02 0.06
C LYS A 170 13.71 14.36 1.41
N VAL A 171 13.10 13.21 1.64
CA VAL A 171 13.13 12.51 2.92
C VAL A 171 13.70 11.12 2.72
N SER A 172 14.74 10.77 3.47
CA SER A 172 15.34 9.43 3.43
C SER A 172 15.32 8.80 4.82
N PHE A 173 14.91 7.53 4.86
CA PHE A 173 14.79 6.72 6.06
C PHE A 173 15.92 5.69 6.10
N PHE A 174 16.60 5.56 7.23
CA PHE A 174 17.62 4.53 7.43
C PHE A 174 17.68 4.04 8.88
N PRO A 175 17.77 2.73 9.13
CA PRO A 175 17.69 1.67 8.12
C PRO A 175 16.25 1.49 7.63
N ASN A 176 16.09 1.01 6.40
CA ASN A 176 14.82 0.49 5.88
C ASN A 176 15.16 -0.70 4.98
N PRO A 177 14.87 -1.95 5.37
CA PRO A 177 14.09 -2.37 6.54
C PRO A 177 14.72 -2.06 7.91
N VAL A 178 13.89 -1.92 8.95
CA VAL A 178 14.28 -1.67 10.36
C VAL A 178 13.73 -2.78 11.27
N ARG A 179 14.39 -3.12 12.37
CA ARG A 179 13.80 -4.07 13.34
C ARG A 179 12.91 -3.35 14.35
N ALA A 180 11.88 -4.05 14.83
CA ALA A 180 11.09 -3.55 15.96
C ALA A 180 11.99 -3.26 17.17
N GLY A 181 11.78 -2.11 17.82
CA GLY A 181 12.61 -1.65 18.95
C GLY A 181 13.88 -0.88 18.56
N GLU A 182 14.26 -0.87 17.28
CA GLU A 182 15.40 -0.08 16.81
C GLU A 182 15.00 1.36 16.41
N LEU A 183 16.02 2.21 16.26
CA LEU A 183 15.84 3.57 15.78
C LEU A 183 15.83 3.59 14.25
N ILE A 184 14.90 4.34 13.68
CA ILE A 184 14.99 4.80 12.30
C ILE A 184 15.37 6.27 12.28
N HIS A 185 16.23 6.63 11.35
CA HIS A 185 16.72 7.98 11.16
C HIS A 185 16.11 8.58 9.90
N LEU A 186 15.76 9.85 10.03
CA LEU A 186 15.07 10.65 9.06
C LEU A 186 15.93 11.84 8.66
N LYS A 187 16.37 11.86 7.40
CA LYS A 187 17.13 12.98 6.82
C LYS A 187 16.23 13.79 5.90
N PHE A 188 16.21 15.11 6.10
CA PHE A 188 15.51 16.08 5.27
C PHE A 188 16.49 16.88 4.41
N ASN A 189 16.24 16.97 3.10
CA ASN A 189 17.01 17.81 2.19
C ASN A 189 16.38 19.21 2.11
N GLY A 190 16.75 20.08 3.05
CA GLY A 190 16.44 21.53 3.00
C GLY A 190 15.07 21.96 3.54
N GLU A 191 14.43 21.16 4.39
CA GLU A 191 13.11 21.47 4.97
C GLU A 191 13.11 21.53 6.49
N THR A 192 12.07 22.19 7.04
CA THR A 192 11.74 22.08 8.45
C THR A 192 11.24 20.67 8.75
N GLY A 193 11.75 20.09 9.84
CA GLY A 193 11.33 18.77 10.29
C GLY A 193 9.83 18.73 10.63
N PRO A 194 9.22 17.53 10.65
CA PRO A 194 7.82 17.36 10.99
C PRO A 194 7.53 17.77 12.44
N ASN A 195 6.33 18.27 12.64
CA ASN A 195 5.75 18.53 13.97
C ASN A 195 5.39 17.22 14.67
N THR A 196 4.80 16.27 13.93
CA THR A 196 4.46 14.94 14.43
C THR A 196 4.79 13.86 13.41
N ILE A 197 5.11 12.68 13.94
CA ILE A 197 5.38 11.48 13.17
C ILE A 197 4.40 10.42 13.67
N GLU A 198 3.56 9.91 12.78
CA GLU A 198 2.59 8.86 13.08
C GLU A 198 2.88 7.64 12.22
N LEU A 199 2.91 6.47 12.86
CA LEU A 199 3.05 5.18 12.18
C LEU A 199 1.69 4.49 12.16
N PHE A 200 1.26 4.04 11.00
CA PHE A 200 0.05 3.26 10.78
C PHE A 200 0.47 1.83 10.47
N ASP A 201 -0.04 0.89 11.24
CA ASP A 201 0.08 -0.52 10.90
C ASP A 201 -0.86 -0.90 9.73
N PRO A 202 -0.72 -2.11 9.14
CA PRO A 202 -1.61 -2.56 8.07
C PRO A 202 -3.11 -2.54 8.44
N LEU A 203 -3.42 -2.60 9.74
CA LEU A 203 -4.77 -2.59 10.29
C LEU A 203 -5.30 -1.15 10.51
N GLY A 204 -4.50 -0.13 10.17
CA GLY A 204 -4.87 1.28 10.33
C GLY A 204 -4.68 1.87 11.72
N ARG A 205 -4.17 1.09 12.68
CA ARG A 205 -3.90 1.60 14.03
C ARG A 205 -2.73 2.55 13.98
N SER A 206 -2.89 3.74 14.56
CA SER A 206 -1.86 4.77 14.58
C SER A 206 -1.05 4.74 15.89
N PHE A 207 0.25 4.96 15.75
CA PHE A 207 1.20 5.09 16.85
C PHE A 207 1.92 6.43 16.68
N LEU A 208 1.69 7.35 17.61
CA LEU A 208 2.44 8.61 17.64
C LEU A 208 3.88 8.31 18.09
N LEU A 209 4.86 8.68 17.26
CA LEU A 209 6.26 8.42 17.49
C LEU A 209 6.94 9.65 18.11
N HIS A 210 7.80 9.40 19.09
CA HIS A 210 8.59 10.45 19.71
C HIS A 210 9.83 10.76 18.87
N ALA A 211 9.86 11.97 18.31
CA ALA A 211 10.98 12.47 17.53
C ALA A 211 12.16 12.88 18.43
N ILE A 212 13.36 12.40 18.08
CA ILE A 212 14.63 12.71 18.72
C ILE A 212 15.45 13.54 17.72
N ASN A 213 15.71 14.81 18.04
CA ASN A 213 16.54 15.65 17.19
C ASN A 213 17.98 15.13 17.17
N THR A 214 18.58 15.07 15.98
CA THR A 214 19.98 14.68 15.76
C THR A 214 20.72 15.79 15.03
N SER A 215 22.05 15.69 14.93
CA SER A 215 22.87 16.70 14.24
C SER A 215 22.51 16.90 12.77
N ASN A 216 21.95 15.89 12.11
CA ASN A 216 21.69 15.88 10.66
C ASN A 216 20.25 15.45 10.31
N GLY A 217 19.29 15.59 11.23
CA GLY A 217 17.91 15.16 11.01
C GLY A 217 17.19 14.77 12.30
N ILE A 218 16.25 13.83 12.20
CA ILE A 218 15.48 13.32 13.35
C ILE A 218 15.66 11.81 13.42
N ALA A 219 15.65 11.22 14.61
CA ALA A 219 15.54 9.78 14.80
C ALA A 219 14.26 9.49 15.59
N PHE A 220 13.67 8.32 15.41
CA PHE A 220 12.55 7.89 16.23
C PHE A 220 12.57 6.36 16.44
N PRO A 221 12.16 5.87 17.62
CA PRO A 221 12.14 4.45 17.90
C PRO A 221 10.90 3.78 17.29
N ILE A 222 11.10 2.61 16.70
CA ILE A 222 10.00 1.73 16.31
C ILE A 222 9.50 0.99 17.56
N PRO A 223 8.20 0.97 17.87
CA PRO A 223 7.70 0.22 19.02
C PRO A 223 8.08 -1.28 18.93
N ALA A 224 8.65 -1.82 20.00
CA ALA A 224 9.23 -3.16 20.03
C ALA A 224 8.21 -4.30 19.84
N GLN A 225 6.94 -4.02 20.07
CA GLN A 225 5.84 -4.97 19.96
C GLN A 225 5.23 -5.08 18.56
N LEU A 226 5.71 -4.30 17.59
CA LEU A 226 5.16 -4.32 16.24
C LEU A 226 5.61 -5.58 15.49
N PRO A 227 4.70 -6.31 14.83
CA PRO A 227 5.06 -7.44 13.98
C PRO A 227 5.82 -6.99 12.73
N SER A 228 6.52 -7.91 12.08
CA SER A 228 7.14 -7.66 10.78
C SER A 228 6.05 -7.33 9.74
N GLY A 229 6.34 -6.40 8.83
CA GLY A 229 5.40 -5.97 7.80
C GLY A 229 5.72 -4.60 7.20
N ILE A 230 4.85 -4.16 6.29
CA ILE A 230 4.92 -2.83 5.69
C ILE A 230 4.02 -1.89 6.49
N TYR A 231 4.57 -0.76 6.89
CA TYR A 231 3.87 0.26 7.68
C TYR A 231 3.89 1.58 6.95
N ARG A 232 2.83 2.37 7.15
CA ARG A 232 2.73 3.71 6.59
C ARG A 232 3.12 4.73 7.63
N LEU A 233 4.05 5.61 7.31
CA LEU A 233 4.39 6.79 8.09
C LEU A 233 3.66 8.00 7.55
N ARG A 234 3.13 8.83 8.45
CA ARG A 234 2.66 10.19 8.20
C ARG A 234 3.56 11.17 8.94
N LEU A 235 4.17 12.08 8.19
CA LEU A 235 4.99 13.17 8.70
C LEU A 235 4.18 14.47 8.56
N ASN A 236 3.67 15.00 9.66
CA ASN A 236 2.89 16.23 9.62
C ASN A 236 3.81 17.46 9.67
N GLN A 237 3.69 18.34 8.70
CA GLN A 237 4.39 19.63 8.60
C GLN A 237 3.38 20.78 8.71
N PRO A 238 3.81 22.02 9.00
CA PRO A 238 2.90 23.18 8.96
C PRO A 238 2.22 23.31 7.59
N GLY A 239 0.91 23.06 7.55
CA GLY A 239 0.08 23.18 6.34
C GLY A 239 0.16 22.00 5.35
N ASN A 240 0.87 20.91 5.67
CA ASN A 240 0.96 19.73 4.81
C ASN A 240 1.23 18.43 5.59
N ALA A 241 1.00 17.27 4.97
CA ALA A 241 1.42 15.97 5.50
C ALA A 241 2.11 15.15 4.40
N LEU A 242 3.22 14.50 4.77
CA LEU A 242 3.95 13.59 3.88
C LEU A 242 3.70 12.16 4.30
N TYR A 243 3.53 11.28 3.32
CA TYR A 243 3.35 9.85 3.55
C TYR A 243 4.53 9.07 2.99
N SER A 244 4.97 8.05 3.71
CA SER A 244 6.04 7.16 3.29
C SER A 244 5.82 5.74 3.80
N LEU A 245 6.48 4.76 3.20
CA LEU A 245 6.42 3.37 3.64
C LEU A 245 7.72 2.97 4.32
N ILE A 246 7.62 2.23 5.41
CA ILE A 246 8.76 1.58 6.06
C ILE A 246 8.48 0.09 6.21
N ILE A 247 9.54 -0.71 6.13
CA ILE A 247 9.50 -2.15 6.33
C ILE A 247 10.04 -2.45 7.72
N ILE A 248 9.24 -3.10 8.56
CA ILE A 248 9.65 -3.62 9.85
C ILE A 248 9.94 -5.12 9.71
N ASN A 249 11.12 -5.56 10.16
CA ASN A 249 11.55 -6.96 10.19
C ASN A 249 11.51 -7.54 11.60
#